data_AF-A0A1B1BLP3-F1
#
_entry.id   AF-A0A1B1BLP3-F1
#
_cell.length_a   1.000
_cell.length_b   1.000
_cell.length_c   1.000
_cell.angle_alpha   90.00
_cell.angle_beta   90.00
_cell.angle_gamma   90.00
#
_symmetry.space_group_name_H-M   'P 1'
#
loop_
_entity.id
_entity.type
_entity.pdbx_description
1 polymer ?
#
loop_
_entity_poly.entity_id
_entity_poly.type
_entity_poly.pdbx_seq_one_letter_code
_entity_poly.pdbx_strand_id
1 'polypeptide(L)'
;MCDHVGMDERPELGTIAVEASVLGQDGVELDVMLAELQADLTGEMPADTPRQGWRVLTTRDGAAEMVGAPTDADGQWWRIGLIRRAQSEGAPRLLELHSTSQRRRPSRKDRAGRLTLRWTAATRTAPDLDLLAIDIVNAGAERWYPQGDSFMVFAALGRPGEPAPGVNFAYVAGQNPALPLDPGEYARVRVVVDSGQWRDAHPGPHEVHAFLVNLGLRGAEPLHVELSERDIEVHQPRKQPPAPPSP
;
A
#
# COMPACT_ATOMS: atom_id res chain seq x y z
N MET A 1 -3.29 -16.50 6.06
CA MET A 1 -1.86 -16.15 6.26
C MET A 1 -1.30 -15.92 4.87
N CYS A 2 -1.47 -14.72 4.32
CA CYS A 2 -1.18 -14.45 2.90
C CYS A 2 0.27 -13.99 2.74
N ASP A 3 0.93 -14.46 1.69
CA ASP A 3 2.30 -14.18 1.24
C ASP A 3 2.59 -12.67 1.07
N HIS A 4 2.72 -11.93 2.17
CA HIS A 4 3.14 -10.52 2.10
C HIS A 4 4.61 -10.40 1.67
N VAL A 5 5.45 -11.39 2.04
CA VAL A 5 6.88 -11.39 1.72
C VAL A 5 7.14 -11.47 0.21
N GLY A 6 6.31 -12.21 -0.55
CA GLY A 6 6.45 -12.29 -2.01
C GLY A 6 5.96 -11.05 -2.76
N MET A 7 5.06 -10.26 -2.17
CA MET A 7 4.52 -9.06 -2.83
C MET A 7 5.48 -7.88 -2.78
N ASP A 8 6.23 -7.72 -1.69
CA ASP A 8 7.14 -6.58 -1.53
C ASP A 8 8.41 -6.70 -2.39
N GLU A 9 8.72 -7.90 -2.91
CA GLU A 9 9.82 -8.17 -3.84
C GLU A 9 9.43 -8.03 -5.32
N ARG A 10 8.13 -7.90 -5.60
CA ARG A 10 7.64 -7.72 -6.98
C ARG A 10 7.73 -6.25 -7.40
N PRO A 11 8.08 -5.97 -8.67
CA PRO A 11 7.97 -4.62 -9.22
C PRO A 11 6.53 -4.11 -9.17
N GLU A 12 6.37 -2.79 -9.20
CA GLU A 12 5.04 -2.16 -9.14
C GLU A 12 4.70 -1.38 -10.41
N LEU A 13 3.44 -1.44 -10.83
CA LEU A 13 2.84 -0.52 -11.80
C LEU A 13 1.80 0.34 -11.05
N GLY A 14 2.07 1.63 -10.87
CA GLY A 14 1.32 2.41 -9.88
C GLY A 14 1.49 1.79 -8.49
N THR A 15 0.40 1.49 -7.78
CA THR A 15 0.42 0.83 -6.45
C THR A 15 0.28 -0.69 -6.48
N ILE A 16 0.31 -1.29 -7.68
CA ILE A 16 0.01 -2.71 -7.90
C ILE A 16 1.30 -3.50 -8.03
N ALA A 17 1.50 -4.50 -7.18
CA ALA A 17 2.59 -5.46 -7.31
C ALA A 17 2.32 -6.46 -8.44
N VAL A 18 3.26 -6.62 -9.37
CA VAL A 18 3.13 -7.47 -10.56
C VAL A 18 4.31 -8.42 -10.68
N GLU A 19 4.07 -9.65 -11.09
CA GLU A 19 5.13 -10.63 -11.33
C GLU A 19 6.12 -10.16 -12.41
N ALA A 20 7.42 -10.26 -12.13
CA ALA A 20 8.44 -9.79 -13.06
C ALA A 20 8.41 -10.55 -14.40
N SER A 21 8.07 -11.84 -14.37
CA SER A 21 7.90 -12.66 -15.57
C SER A 21 6.75 -12.19 -16.45
N VAL A 22 5.64 -11.71 -15.86
CA VAL A 22 4.49 -11.13 -16.59
C VAL A 22 4.91 -9.86 -17.31
N LEU A 23 5.74 -9.02 -16.67
CA LEU A 23 6.23 -7.78 -17.29
C LEU A 23 7.16 -8.03 -18.48
N GLY A 24 7.78 -9.21 -18.58
CA GLY A 24 8.65 -9.61 -19.68
C GLY A 24 7.94 -10.32 -20.84
N GLN A 25 6.62 -10.51 -20.77
CA GLN A 25 5.85 -11.14 -21.84
C GLN A 25 5.52 -10.14 -22.96
N ASP A 26 5.54 -10.61 -24.21
CA ASP A 26 5.16 -9.82 -25.38
C ASP A 26 3.71 -9.32 -25.29
N GLY A 27 2.81 -10.13 -24.69
CA GLY A 27 1.38 -9.83 -24.58
C GLY A 27 0.61 -10.10 -25.88
N VAL A 28 -0.66 -9.68 -25.91
CA VAL A 28 -1.57 -9.88 -27.04
C VAL A 28 -2.22 -8.55 -27.48
N GLU A 29 -2.98 -8.59 -28.57
CA GLU A 29 -3.81 -7.46 -28.99
C GLU A 29 -4.97 -7.23 -28.01
N LEU A 30 -5.32 -5.97 -27.77
CA LEU A 30 -6.38 -5.60 -26.82
C LEU A 30 -7.72 -6.27 -27.15
N ASP A 31 -8.12 -6.26 -28.43
CA ASP A 31 -9.41 -6.80 -28.86
C ASP A 31 -9.46 -8.33 -28.68
N VAL A 32 -8.33 -9.01 -28.89
CA VAL A 32 -8.20 -10.45 -28.62
C VAL A 32 -8.34 -10.73 -27.13
N MET A 33 -7.65 -9.96 -26.28
CA MET A 33 -7.76 -10.09 -24.83
C MET A 33 -9.19 -9.86 -24.33
N LEU A 34 -9.85 -8.81 -24.82
CA LEU A 34 -11.22 -8.48 -24.42
C LEU A 34 -12.18 -9.63 -24.78
N ALA A 35 -12.03 -10.22 -25.97
CA ALA A 35 -12.81 -11.38 -26.38
C ALA A 35 -12.57 -12.61 -25.49
N GLU A 36 -11.31 -12.93 -25.17
CA GLU A 36 -10.95 -14.05 -24.30
C GLU A 36 -11.47 -13.87 -22.86
N LEU A 37 -11.42 -12.64 -22.35
CA LEU A 37 -11.89 -12.30 -21.00
C LEU A 37 -13.39 -12.06 -20.91
N GLN A 38 -14.11 -12.12 -22.04
CA GLN A 38 -15.53 -11.76 -22.16
C GLN A 38 -15.81 -10.40 -21.52
N ALA A 39 -14.97 -9.42 -21.86
CA ALA A 39 -14.99 -8.09 -21.30
C ALA A 39 -15.19 -7.05 -22.39
N ASP A 40 -16.00 -6.03 -22.08
CA ASP A 40 -16.16 -4.85 -22.93
C ASP A 40 -15.41 -3.66 -22.32
N LEU A 41 -14.86 -2.82 -23.19
CA LEU A 41 -14.30 -1.54 -22.77
C LEU A 41 -15.42 -0.61 -22.32
N THR A 42 -15.28 0.01 -21.15
CA THR A 42 -16.19 1.06 -20.69
C THR A 42 -15.49 2.41 -20.62
N GLY A 43 -16.23 3.47 -20.94
CA GLY A 43 -15.71 4.83 -20.99
C GLY A 43 -14.91 5.14 -22.25
N GLU A 44 -14.29 6.32 -22.27
CA GLU A 44 -13.46 6.76 -23.38
C GLU A 44 -12.06 6.15 -23.29
N MET A 45 -11.56 5.65 -24.42
CA MET A 45 -10.20 5.13 -24.51
C MET A 45 -9.20 6.29 -24.64
N PRO A 46 -8.23 6.44 -23.71
CA PRO A 46 -7.19 7.45 -23.84
C PRO A 46 -6.41 7.29 -25.15
N ALA A 47 -6.07 8.40 -25.81
CA ALA A 47 -5.49 8.39 -27.16
C ALA A 47 -4.15 7.66 -27.27
N ASP A 48 -3.39 7.59 -26.18
CA ASP A 48 -2.11 6.89 -26.07
C ASP A 48 -2.26 5.41 -25.67
N THR A 49 -3.47 4.86 -25.71
CA THR A 49 -3.72 3.45 -25.40
C THR A 49 -3.13 2.55 -26.49
N PRO A 50 -2.18 1.65 -26.15
CA PRO A 50 -1.57 0.76 -27.12
C PRO A 50 -2.57 -0.30 -27.58
N ARG A 51 -2.50 -0.68 -28.86
CA ARG A 51 -3.33 -1.78 -29.40
C ARG A 51 -2.76 -3.16 -29.09
N GLN A 52 -1.44 -3.25 -28.91
CA GLN A 52 -0.72 -4.50 -28.70
C GLN A 52 -0.03 -4.53 -27.34
N GLY A 53 0.35 -5.73 -26.93
CA GLY A 53 1.15 -5.99 -25.75
C GLY A 53 0.36 -6.03 -24.45
N TRP A 54 -0.92 -6.37 -24.50
CA TRP A 54 -1.73 -6.53 -23.30
C TRP A 54 -1.46 -7.88 -22.63
N ARG A 55 -1.31 -7.87 -21.30
CA ARG A 55 -1.28 -9.09 -20.45
C ARG A 55 -2.13 -8.90 -19.20
N VAL A 56 -2.55 -10.01 -18.61
CA VAL A 56 -3.13 -10.05 -17.26
C VAL A 56 -2.02 -9.79 -16.24
N LEU A 57 -2.14 -8.71 -15.48
CA LEU A 57 -1.18 -8.29 -14.47
C LEU A 57 -1.42 -9.00 -13.14
N THR A 58 -2.69 -9.13 -12.74
CA THR A 58 -3.09 -9.83 -11.51
C THR A 58 -4.38 -10.61 -11.73
N THR A 59 -4.54 -11.66 -10.93
CA THR A 59 -5.74 -12.47 -10.87
C THR A 59 -6.26 -12.52 -9.44
N ARG A 60 -7.58 -12.55 -9.28
CA ARG A 60 -8.26 -12.76 -8.01
C ARG A 60 -9.27 -13.90 -8.16
N ASP A 61 -9.18 -14.89 -7.30
CA ASP A 61 -10.01 -16.11 -7.35
C ASP A 61 -9.94 -16.82 -8.71
N GLY A 62 -8.75 -16.81 -9.34
CA GLY A 62 -8.52 -17.39 -10.67
C GLY A 62 -9.01 -16.55 -11.86
N ALA A 63 -9.69 -15.43 -11.63
CA ALA A 63 -10.14 -14.52 -12.68
C ALA A 63 -9.19 -13.32 -12.84
N ALA A 64 -8.93 -12.88 -14.07
CA ALA A 64 -8.16 -11.66 -14.34
C ALA A 64 -8.80 -10.47 -13.63
N GLU A 65 -8.04 -9.75 -12.80
CA GLU A 65 -8.51 -8.58 -12.06
C GLU A 65 -7.97 -7.31 -12.71
N MET A 66 -6.70 -7.30 -13.07
CA MET A 66 -6.06 -6.16 -13.75
C MET A 66 -5.29 -6.62 -14.98
N VAL A 67 -5.29 -5.77 -15.99
CA VAL A 67 -4.58 -5.96 -17.27
C VAL A 67 -3.77 -4.72 -17.60
N GLY A 68 -2.74 -4.88 -18.43
CA GLY A 68 -1.99 -3.72 -18.91
C GLY A 68 -0.99 -4.01 -20.01
N ALA A 69 -0.58 -2.93 -20.67
CA ALA A 69 0.30 -2.91 -21.83
C ALA A 69 1.30 -1.75 -21.74
N PRO A 70 2.48 -1.84 -22.38
CA PRO A 70 3.49 -0.81 -22.29
C PRO A 70 3.12 0.30 -23.27
N THR A 71 3.29 1.56 -22.87
CA THR A 71 3.04 2.72 -23.74
C THR A 71 4.32 3.23 -24.39
N ASP A 72 5.48 2.68 -24.02
CA ASP A 72 6.80 3.02 -24.53
C ASP A 72 7.64 1.77 -24.84
N ALA A 73 8.67 1.94 -25.67
CA ALA A 73 9.52 0.82 -26.11
C ALA A 73 10.33 0.19 -24.97
N ASP A 74 10.72 0.98 -23.98
CA ASP A 74 11.53 0.53 -22.84
C ASP A 74 10.69 -0.10 -21.70
N GLY A 75 9.36 -0.14 -21.87
CA GLY A 75 8.42 -0.70 -20.90
C GLY A 75 8.45 0.00 -19.53
N GLN A 76 8.78 1.31 -19.50
CA GLN A 76 8.79 2.10 -18.28
C GLN A 76 7.42 2.71 -17.97
N TRP A 77 6.57 2.90 -18.98
CA TRP A 77 5.23 3.45 -18.83
C TRP A 77 4.18 2.46 -19.31
N TRP A 78 3.09 2.35 -18.57
CA TRP A 78 2.09 1.31 -18.74
C TRP A 78 0.69 1.86 -18.71
N ARG A 79 -0.15 1.44 -19.66
CA ARG A 79 -1.58 1.59 -19.55
C ARG A 79 -2.11 0.43 -18.72
N ILE A 80 -2.89 0.73 -17.69
CA ILE A 80 -3.51 -0.26 -16.80
C ILE A 80 -5.01 -0.16 -16.94
N GLY A 81 -5.70 -1.30 -16.89
CA GLY A 81 -7.14 -1.35 -16.74
C GLY A 81 -7.57 -2.34 -15.65
N LEU A 82 -8.66 -1.99 -14.98
CA LEU A 82 -9.31 -2.80 -13.96
C LEU A 82 -10.51 -3.51 -14.59
N ILE A 83 -10.59 -4.83 -14.41
CA ILE A 83 -11.73 -5.61 -14.87
C ILE A 83 -12.75 -5.75 -13.75
N ARG A 84 -13.86 -5.03 -13.89
CA ARG A 84 -15.02 -5.16 -12.99
C ARG A 84 -15.71 -6.49 -13.23
N ARG A 85 -16.19 -7.11 -12.14
CA ARG A 85 -17.04 -8.30 -12.23
C ARG A 85 -18.38 -7.93 -12.86
N ALA A 86 -18.96 -8.88 -13.60
CA ALA A 86 -20.29 -8.72 -14.16
C ALA A 86 -21.31 -8.46 -13.04
N GLN A 87 -22.24 -7.53 -13.27
CA GLN A 87 -23.27 -7.18 -12.28
C GLN A 87 -24.40 -8.22 -12.22
N SER A 88 -24.57 -9.01 -13.28
CA SER A 88 -25.56 -10.07 -13.40
C SER A 88 -25.00 -11.24 -14.20
N GLU A 89 -25.57 -12.42 -14.00
CA GLU A 89 -25.22 -13.63 -14.75
C GLU A 89 -25.46 -13.41 -16.25
N GLY A 90 -24.44 -13.67 -17.08
CA GLY A 90 -24.48 -13.48 -18.53
C GLY A 90 -24.17 -12.06 -19.03
N ALA A 91 -23.98 -11.07 -18.15
CA ALA A 91 -23.48 -9.76 -18.57
C ALA A 91 -21.96 -9.80 -18.82
N PRO A 92 -21.45 -9.07 -19.83
CA PRO A 92 -20.02 -8.97 -20.05
C PRO A 92 -19.35 -8.28 -18.86
N ARG A 93 -18.09 -8.64 -18.61
CA ARG A 93 -17.25 -7.92 -17.67
C ARG A 93 -16.91 -6.56 -18.25
N LEU A 94 -16.55 -5.59 -17.40
CA LEU A 94 -16.21 -4.25 -17.88
C LEU A 94 -14.74 -3.96 -17.60
N LEU A 95 -13.99 -3.58 -18.64
CA LEU A 95 -12.64 -3.05 -18.53
C LEU A 95 -12.69 -1.53 -18.39
N GLU A 96 -12.27 -1.02 -17.25
CA GLU A 96 -12.11 0.40 -16.97
C GLU A 96 -10.63 0.76 -17.04
N LEU A 97 -10.24 1.59 -18.02
CA LEU A 97 -8.85 2.04 -18.16
C LEU A 97 -8.55 3.16 -17.17
N HIS A 98 -7.38 3.09 -16.53
CA HIS A 98 -6.87 4.23 -15.80
C HIS A 98 -6.66 5.40 -16.76
N SER A 99 -7.00 6.63 -16.36
CA SER A 99 -6.97 7.81 -17.24
C SER A 99 -5.55 8.21 -17.65
N THR A 100 -4.56 7.95 -16.81
CA THR A 100 -3.14 8.21 -17.07
C THR A 100 -2.29 6.94 -17.09
N SER A 101 -1.23 6.95 -17.90
CA SER A 101 -0.21 5.91 -17.89
C SER A 101 0.54 5.90 -16.55
N GLN A 102 0.85 4.69 -16.08
CA GLN A 102 1.50 4.43 -14.81
C GLN A 102 2.96 4.06 -15.03
N ARG A 103 3.84 4.64 -14.22
CA ARG A 103 5.26 4.30 -14.26
C ARG A 103 5.50 2.94 -13.62
N ARG A 104 6.31 2.11 -14.27
CA ARG A 104 6.93 0.94 -13.67
C ARG A 104 7.96 1.37 -12.65
N ARG A 105 7.87 0.79 -11.46
CA ARG A 105 8.76 1.06 -10.33
C ARG A 105 9.42 -0.24 -9.88
N PRO A 106 10.64 -0.19 -9.35
CA PRO A 106 11.24 -1.33 -8.65
C PRO A 106 10.36 -1.81 -7.49
N SER A 107 10.71 -2.96 -6.93
CA SER A 107 9.97 -3.54 -5.81
C SER A 107 9.96 -2.63 -4.59
N ARG A 108 8.97 -2.78 -3.71
CA ARG A 108 8.94 -1.99 -2.47
C ARG A 108 10.21 -2.22 -1.64
N LYS A 109 10.69 -3.45 -1.60
CA LYS A 109 11.94 -3.81 -0.91
C LYS A 109 13.15 -3.08 -1.50
N ASP A 110 13.27 -3.03 -2.82
CA ASP A 110 14.38 -2.30 -3.48
C ASP A 110 14.27 -0.80 -3.25
N ARG A 111 13.06 -0.26 -3.32
CA ARG A 111 12.79 1.18 -3.11
C ARG A 111 12.95 1.58 -1.65
N ALA A 112 12.61 0.71 -0.70
CA ALA A 112 12.91 0.89 0.72
C ALA A 112 14.43 0.97 0.92
N GLY A 113 15.20 0.22 0.13
CA GLY A 113 16.64 0.25 0.15
C GLY A 113 17.20 -0.01 1.56
N ARG A 114 18.03 0.89 2.06
CA ARG A 114 18.61 0.85 3.41
C ARG A 114 17.88 1.77 4.39
N LEU A 115 16.63 2.15 4.12
CA LEU A 115 15.83 2.87 5.09
C LEU A 115 15.52 1.96 6.29
N THR A 116 15.50 2.55 7.48
CA THR A 116 15.12 1.89 8.72
C THR A 116 14.16 2.78 9.51
N LEU A 117 13.24 2.16 10.24
CA LEU A 117 12.36 2.86 11.16
C LEU A 117 12.93 2.77 12.58
N ARG A 118 13.04 3.91 13.25
CA ARG A 118 13.59 4.00 14.60
C ARG A 118 12.74 4.90 15.47
N TRP A 119 12.20 4.36 16.57
CA TRP A 119 11.51 5.16 17.58
C TRP A 119 12.44 6.23 18.17
N THR A 120 11.93 7.44 18.30
CA THR A 120 12.73 8.55 18.84
C THR A 120 13.07 8.31 20.30
N ALA A 121 14.17 8.89 20.79
CA ALA A 121 14.52 8.78 22.22
C ALA A 121 13.40 9.31 23.14
N ALA A 122 12.73 10.38 22.73
CA ALA A 122 11.59 10.94 23.47
C ALA A 122 10.42 9.94 23.52
N THR A 123 10.01 9.41 22.37
CA THR A 123 8.92 8.43 22.26
C THR A 123 9.23 7.14 23.03
N ARG A 124 10.48 6.68 23.06
CA ARG A 124 10.88 5.49 23.82
C ARG A 124 10.86 5.69 25.33
N THR A 125 11.21 6.89 25.81
CA THR A 125 11.32 7.18 27.24
C THR A 125 9.97 7.54 27.86
N ALA A 126 9.15 8.28 27.12
CA ALA A 126 7.84 8.75 27.55
C ALA A 126 6.88 8.76 26.34
N PRO A 127 6.30 7.60 25.99
CA PRO A 127 5.41 7.50 24.84
C PRO A 127 4.14 8.31 25.08
N ASP A 128 3.87 9.24 24.17
CA ASP A 128 2.60 9.94 24.05
C ASP A 128 1.82 9.31 22.89
N LEU A 129 0.72 8.63 23.19
CA LEU A 129 -0.07 7.87 22.23
C LEU A 129 -0.78 8.78 21.21
N ASP A 130 -1.02 10.04 21.55
CA ASP A 130 -1.58 11.04 20.64
C ASP A 130 -0.51 11.61 19.68
N LEU A 131 0.75 11.63 20.11
CA LEU A 131 1.87 12.29 19.43
C LEU A 131 3.04 11.35 19.11
N LEU A 132 2.76 10.07 18.89
CA LEU A 132 3.77 9.09 18.50
C LEU A 132 4.53 9.58 17.26
N ALA A 133 5.85 9.51 17.33
CA ALA A 133 6.75 9.93 16.27
C ALA A 133 7.86 8.89 16.07
N ILE A 134 8.24 8.71 14.81
CA ILE A 134 9.30 7.79 14.42
C ILE A 134 10.24 8.47 13.43
N ASP A 135 11.53 8.14 13.52
CA ASP A 135 12.52 8.55 12.54
C ASP A 135 12.57 7.50 11.42
N ILE A 136 12.44 7.94 10.18
CA ILE A 136 12.78 7.17 8.98
C ILE A 136 14.21 7.57 8.63
N VAL A 137 15.15 6.66 8.86
CA VAL A 137 16.60 6.93 8.75
C VAL A 137 17.16 6.25 7.52
N ASN A 138 17.92 6.96 6.71
CA ASN A 138 18.76 6.33 5.69
C ASN A 138 20.01 5.73 6.35
N ALA A 139 20.01 4.41 6.55
CA ALA A 139 21.16 3.69 7.09
C ALA A 139 22.13 3.21 6.01
N GLY A 140 21.93 3.60 4.75
CA GLY A 140 22.80 3.29 3.62
C GLY A 140 23.99 4.24 3.49
N ALA A 141 24.91 3.90 2.58
CA ALA A 141 26.07 4.72 2.25
C ALA A 141 25.80 5.75 1.14
N GLU A 142 24.67 5.65 0.45
CA GLU A 142 24.29 6.52 -0.66
C GLU A 142 23.01 7.30 -0.33
N ARG A 143 22.81 8.45 -0.98
CA ARG A 143 21.58 9.22 -0.86
C ARG A 143 20.40 8.40 -1.34
N TRP A 144 19.36 8.33 -0.51
CA TRP A 144 18.09 7.71 -0.85
C TRP A 144 17.20 8.71 -1.59
N TYR A 145 16.58 8.27 -2.70
CA TYR A 145 15.67 9.09 -3.50
C TYR A 145 14.27 8.46 -3.56
N PRO A 146 13.21 9.23 -3.26
CA PRO A 146 11.84 8.72 -3.36
C PRO A 146 11.42 8.53 -4.83
N GLN A 147 10.64 7.48 -5.10
CA GLN A 147 10.14 7.17 -6.45
C GLN A 147 8.61 7.27 -6.52
N GLY A 148 8.10 8.45 -6.15
CA GLY A 148 6.67 8.68 -5.93
C GLY A 148 6.19 8.18 -4.57
N ASP A 149 7.11 8.06 -3.61
CA ASP A 149 6.86 7.58 -2.26
C ASP A 149 6.30 8.64 -1.33
N SER A 150 5.64 8.18 -0.26
CA SER A 150 5.26 9.03 0.87
C SER A 150 5.74 8.40 2.17
N PHE A 151 6.05 9.25 3.14
CA PHE A 151 6.42 8.84 4.50
C PHE A 151 5.19 8.70 5.38
N MET A 152 4.32 7.76 5.00
CA MET A 152 3.09 7.44 5.73
C MET A 152 3.32 6.24 6.64
N VAL A 153 3.40 6.51 7.95
CA VAL A 153 3.61 5.47 8.96
C VAL A 153 2.37 5.29 9.81
N PHE A 154 1.90 4.05 9.85
CA PHE A 154 0.88 3.62 10.78
C PHE A 154 1.46 2.66 11.81
N ALA A 155 0.74 2.42 12.88
CA ALA A 155 1.08 1.38 13.83
C ALA A 155 -0.09 0.44 14.13
N ALA A 156 0.28 -0.80 14.44
CA ALA A 156 -0.62 -1.77 15.05
C ALA A 156 -0.28 -1.92 16.53
N LEU A 157 -1.31 -2.11 17.36
CA LEU A 157 -1.16 -2.49 18.77
C LEU A 157 -1.22 -4.01 18.86
N GLY A 158 -0.15 -4.61 19.38
CA GLY A 158 -0.04 -6.04 19.62
C GLY A 158 0.19 -6.34 21.09
N ARG A 159 0.03 -7.62 21.45
CA ARG A 159 0.45 -8.12 22.74
C ARG A 159 1.97 -8.38 22.74
N PRO A 160 2.65 -8.21 23.88
CA PRO A 160 4.08 -8.44 23.95
C PRO A 160 4.47 -9.85 23.51
N GLY A 161 5.45 -9.94 22.61
CA GLY A 161 5.98 -11.20 22.10
C GLY A 161 5.06 -11.96 21.12
N GLU A 162 3.88 -11.46 20.79
CA GLU A 162 3.03 -12.02 19.73
C GLU A 162 3.43 -11.47 18.35
N PRO A 163 3.11 -12.18 17.25
CA PRO A 163 3.35 -11.66 15.91
C PRO A 163 2.65 -10.32 15.69
N ALA A 164 3.38 -9.34 15.14
CA ALA A 164 2.86 -8.01 14.87
C ALA A 164 1.57 -8.06 14.03
N PRO A 165 0.45 -7.46 14.49
CA PRO A 165 -0.81 -7.46 13.77
C PRO A 165 -0.69 -6.73 12.43
N GLY A 166 -1.64 -7.00 11.54
CA GLY A 166 -1.83 -6.21 10.33
C GLY A 166 -2.34 -4.81 10.67
N VAL A 167 -1.99 -3.83 9.85
CA VAL A 167 -2.52 -2.47 9.93
C VAL A 167 -3.60 -2.31 8.88
N ASN A 168 -4.81 -1.89 9.29
CA ASN A 168 -5.79 -1.38 8.34
C ASN A 168 -5.61 0.13 8.21
N PHE A 169 -5.58 0.61 6.97
CA PHE A 169 -5.48 2.03 6.69
C PHE A 169 -6.32 2.39 5.46
N ALA A 170 -6.78 3.63 5.43
CA ALA A 170 -7.37 4.23 4.24
C ALA A 170 -6.43 5.31 3.73
N TYR A 171 -6.18 5.33 2.42
CA TYR A 171 -5.50 6.45 1.79
C TYR A 171 -6.43 7.67 1.84
N VAL A 172 -6.02 8.69 2.59
CA VAL A 172 -6.64 10.02 2.54
C VAL A 172 -5.73 10.91 1.68
N ALA A 173 -6.33 11.64 0.72
CA ALA A 173 -5.59 12.56 -0.14
C ALA A 173 -4.89 13.67 0.69
N GLY A 174 -3.75 14.19 0.19
CA GLY A 174 -3.00 15.29 0.83
C GLY A 174 -1.81 14.86 1.70
N GLN A 175 -1.28 13.66 1.49
CA GLN A 175 -0.15 13.12 2.26
C GLN A 175 1.19 13.76 1.86
N ASN A 176 2.09 13.91 2.84
CA ASN A 176 3.40 14.50 2.61
C ASN A 176 4.25 13.59 1.71
N PRO A 177 4.71 14.09 0.54
CA PRO A 177 5.64 13.33 -0.30
C PRO A 177 6.91 13.05 0.50
N ALA A 178 7.51 11.88 0.27
CA ALA A 178 8.81 11.57 0.83
C ALA A 178 9.86 12.53 0.24
N LEU A 179 10.88 12.84 1.05
CA LEU A 179 12.00 13.69 0.67
C LEU A 179 13.26 12.84 0.53
N PRO A 180 14.23 13.22 -0.32
CA PRO A 180 15.53 12.57 -0.36
C PRO A 180 16.21 12.62 1.01
N LEU A 181 16.93 11.56 1.38
CA LEU A 181 17.67 11.48 2.64
C LEU A 181 19.13 11.13 2.36
N ASP A 182 20.05 11.96 2.80
CA ASP A 182 21.48 11.64 2.80
C ASP A 182 21.83 10.51 3.80
N PRO A 183 23.00 9.86 3.65
CA PRO A 183 23.47 8.86 4.62
C PRO A 183 23.41 9.37 6.06
N GLY A 184 22.69 8.67 6.92
CA GLY A 184 22.48 9.04 8.34
C GLY A 184 21.43 10.12 8.58
N GLU A 185 20.92 10.78 7.53
CA GLU A 185 19.81 11.71 7.64
C GLU A 185 18.51 10.97 7.97
N TYR A 186 17.59 11.68 8.62
CA TYR A 186 16.30 11.15 8.96
C TYR A 186 15.17 12.15 8.73
N ALA A 187 14.01 11.63 8.34
CA ALA A 187 12.75 12.33 8.41
C ALA A 187 11.99 11.86 9.64
N ARG A 188 11.58 12.79 10.50
CA ARG A 188 10.69 12.47 11.63
C ARG A 188 9.24 12.64 11.21
N VAL A 189 8.46 11.59 11.38
CA VAL A 189 7.04 11.59 11.01
C VAL A 189 6.16 11.12 12.15
N ARG A 190 4.91 11.58 12.15
CA ARG A 190 3.88 11.12 13.08
C ARG A 190 3.49 9.68 12.73
N VAL A 191 3.24 8.89 13.75
CA VAL A 191 2.70 7.53 13.64
C VAL A 191 1.26 7.53 14.09
N VAL A 192 0.37 6.95 13.29
CA VAL A 192 -1.05 6.84 13.62
C VAL A 192 -1.37 5.37 13.93
N VAL A 193 -1.92 5.11 15.13
CA VAL A 193 -2.42 3.78 15.47
C VAL A 193 -3.74 3.54 14.74
N ASP A 194 -3.87 2.38 14.09
CA ASP A 194 -5.13 1.97 13.46
C ASP A 194 -6.28 1.98 14.48
N SER A 195 -7.30 2.81 14.22
CA SER A 195 -8.49 2.98 15.05
C SER A 195 -9.19 1.65 15.39
N GLY A 196 -9.11 0.65 14.52
CA GLY A 196 -9.68 -0.67 14.74
C GLY A 196 -9.03 -1.42 15.91
N GLN A 197 -7.73 -1.21 16.13
CA GLN A 197 -6.94 -1.95 17.13
C GLN A 197 -7.32 -1.55 18.56
N TRP A 198 -7.83 -0.33 18.77
CA TRP A 198 -8.28 0.12 20.09
C TRP A 198 -9.51 -0.60 20.62
N ARG A 199 -10.28 -1.28 19.75
CA ARG A 199 -11.45 -2.06 20.18
C ARG A 199 -11.07 -3.35 20.92
N ASP A 200 -9.93 -3.93 20.57
CA ASP A 200 -9.46 -5.20 21.13
C ASP A 200 -8.37 -4.98 22.21
N ALA A 201 -7.94 -3.73 22.40
CA ALA A 201 -6.98 -3.34 23.43
C ALA A 201 -7.56 -3.50 24.83
N HIS A 202 -6.71 -3.89 25.79
CA HIS A 202 -7.05 -3.99 27.21
C HIS A 202 -6.01 -3.25 28.06
N PRO A 203 -6.31 -2.91 29.31
CA PRO A 203 -5.29 -2.34 30.19
C PRO A 203 -4.10 -3.30 30.35
N GLY A 204 -2.89 -2.74 30.49
CA GLY A 204 -1.66 -3.49 30.67
C GLY A 204 -0.64 -3.32 29.53
N PRO A 205 0.39 -4.17 29.50
CA PRO A 205 1.51 -4.02 28.59
C PRO A 205 1.14 -4.36 27.14
N HIS A 206 1.55 -3.51 26.20
CA HIS A 206 1.35 -3.64 24.76
C HIS A 206 2.63 -3.30 23.98
N GLU A 207 2.68 -3.77 22.75
CA GLU A 207 3.70 -3.42 21.76
C GLU A 207 3.09 -2.62 20.62
N VAL A 208 3.72 -1.51 20.25
CA VAL A 208 3.36 -0.67 19.10
C VAL A 208 4.32 -0.98 17.95
N HIS A 209 3.79 -1.57 16.87
CA HIS A 209 4.57 -1.95 15.69
C HIS A 209 4.33 -0.95 14.56
N ALA A 210 5.37 -0.16 14.22
CA ALA A 210 5.30 0.80 13.14
C ALA A 210 5.50 0.16 11.76
N PHE A 211 4.74 0.65 10.78
CA PHE A 211 4.75 0.21 9.40
C PHE A 211 4.69 1.40 8.43
N LEU A 212 5.73 1.56 7.62
CA LEU A 212 5.80 2.50 6.52
C LEU A 212 5.17 1.85 5.28
N VAL A 213 3.92 2.21 5.02
CA VAL A 213 3.02 1.49 4.11
C VAL A 213 3.55 1.41 2.68
N ASN A 214 3.93 2.55 2.09
CA ASN A 214 4.28 2.64 0.66
C ASN A 214 5.55 1.84 0.28
N LEU A 215 6.39 1.55 1.27
CA LEU A 215 7.66 0.83 1.09
C LEU A 215 7.65 -0.54 1.76
N GLY A 216 6.53 -0.98 2.34
CA GLY A 216 6.44 -2.28 3.01
C GLY A 216 7.39 -2.42 4.21
N LEU A 217 7.90 -1.31 4.76
CA LEU A 217 8.97 -1.33 5.75
C LEU A 217 8.39 -1.39 7.17
N ARG A 218 8.80 -2.40 7.94
CA ARG A 218 8.47 -2.55 9.37
C ARG A 218 9.60 -2.08 10.26
N GLY A 219 9.26 -1.53 11.43
CA GLY A 219 10.26 -1.26 12.47
C GLY A 219 10.87 -2.56 12.99
N ALA A 220 12.18 -2.54 13.23
CA ALA A 220 12.90 -3.69 13.77
C ALA A 220 12.51 -3.98 15.23
N GLU A 221 12.30 -2.91 16.02
CA GLU A 221 11.94 -3.00 17.43
C GLU A 221 10.56 -2.39 17.68
N PRO A 222 9.65 -3.08 18.37
CA PRO A 222 8.40 -2.49 18.82
C PRO A 222 8.65 -1.46 19.92
N LEU A 223 7.76 -0.46 19.99
CA LEU A 223 7.70 0.45 21.14
C LEU A 223 6.84 -0.22 22.22
N HIS A 224 7.41 -0.43 23.39
CA HIS A 224 6.69 -0.98 24.53
C HIS A 224 5.92 0.14 25.22
N VAL A 225 4.63 -0.09 25.50
CA VAL A 225 3.75 0.87 26.16
C VAL A 225 2.92 0.16 27.23
N GLU A 226 2.58 0.88 28.29
CA GLU A 226 1.61 0.43 29.29
C GLU A 226 0.31 1.17 29.04
N LEU A 227 -0.76 0.46 28.67
CA LEU A 227 -2.06 1.07 28.40
C LEU A 227 -2.89 1.12 29.68
N SER A 228 -3.43 2.29 30.01
CA SER A 228 -4.46 2.43 31.03
C SER A 228 -5.87 2.29 30.44
N GLU A 229 -6.87 2.08 31.30
CA GLU A 229 -8.28 2.16 30.89
C GLU A 229 -8.61 3.48 30.20
N ARG A 230 -8.07 4.59 30.73
CA ARG A 230 -8.28 5.94 30.20
C ARG A 230 -7.72 6.08 28.77
N ASP A 231 -6.54 5.54 28.50
CA ASP A 231 -5.92 5.62 27.18
C ASP A 231 -6.83 4.94 26.14
N ILE A 232 -7.36 3.78 26.49
CA ILE A 232 -8.28 3.01 25.64
C ILE A 232 -9.57 3.79 25.42
N GLU A 233 -10.19 4.32 26.48
CA GLU A 233 -11.43 5.10 26.37
C GLU A 233 -11.30 6.32 25.45
N VAL A 234 -10.17 7.05 25.54
CA VAL A 234 -9.91 8.25 24.72
C VAL A 234 -9.77 7.90 23.24
N HIS A 235 -9.16 6.76 22.93
CA HIS A 235 -8.80 6.38 21.57
C HIS A 235 -9.80 5.42 20.90
N GLN A 236 -10.77 4.88 21.64
CA GLN A 236 -11.80 4.04 21.06
C GLN A 236 -12.61 4.80 19.99
N PRO A 237 -12.85 4.19 18.81
CA PRO A 237 -13.72 4.77 17.80
C PRO A 237 -15.10 5.03 18.41
N ARG A 238 -15.57 6.27 18.36
CA ARG A 238 -16.95 6.59 18.75
C ARG A 238 -17.90 5.75 17.90
N LYS A 239 -18.82 5.02 18.54
CA LYS A 239 -19.89 4.31 17.83
C LYS A 239 -20.60 5.32 16.92
N GLN A 240 -20.58 5.06 15.62
CA GLN A 240 -21.34 5.86 14.67
C GLN A 240 -22.82 5.76 15.08
N PRO A 241 -23.53 6.88 15.33
CA PRO A 241 -24.95 6.81 15.60
C PRO A 241 -25.64 6.10 14.43
N PRO A 242 -26.70 5.32 14.69
CA PRO A 242 -27.42 4.61 13.64
C PRO A 242 -27.79 5.59 12.53
N ALA A 243 -27.60 5.16 11.28
CA ALA A 243 -28.01 5.96 10.14
C ALA A 243 -29.48 6.36 10.32
N PRO A 244 -29.84 7.64 10.07
CA PRO A 244 -31.23 8.04 10.13
C PRO A 244 -32.07 7.14 9.19
N PRO A 245 -33.31 6.79 9.57
CA PRO A 245 -34.15 5.96 8.71
C PRO A 245 -34.29 6.63 7.33
N SER A 246 -34.18 5.82 6.28
CA SER A 246 -34.41 6.29 4.91
C SER A 246 -35.83 6.88 4.79
N PRO A 247 -36.00 8.00 4.05
CA PRO A 247 -37.29 8.65 3.87
C PRO A 247 -38.30 7.79 3.11
#